data_AF-A0A2N2PVF4-F1
#
_entry.id   AF-A0A2N2PVF4-F1
#
_cell.length_a   1.000
_cell.length_b   1.000
_cell.length_c   1.000
_cell.angle_alpha   90.00
_cell.angle_beta   90.00
_cell.angle_gamma   90.00
#
_symmetry.space_group_name_H-M   'P 1'
#
loop_
_entity.id
_entity.type
_entity.pdbx_description
1 polymer ?
#
loop_
_entity_poly.entity_id
_entity_poly.type
_entity_poly.pdbx_seq_one_letter_code
_entity_poly.pdbx_strand_id
1 'polypeptide(L)'
;MLPDAAWVLVSVAGRYAAVVARNALRLGKHVFLFSDNVPVEEEIQLKAMAAAKGLLVMGPDCGTALIRGIGLGFANKVRLGPIGVVAAAGTGLQQVTARIHQLGGGVSYGIGAGGRDLTEKVGAVTFRQGIDLLARDPETSVIVLVSKPPAPKVAEEMLQVARSAPKPVVVNFIGRPASTWQMDNLYFATGLDDAARLAMELTSPPAPPLPGEGSIPPPSLAGKGVGGSGFAPTQRYLRGLFSGGTLAYEAQYLLQGYLPKVWANAPLNKADRIPNSLVSQEHTIIDLGEDEFTVGRLHPMMDNELRIRRLMQEAADPEVAVIMLDVVIGYGSHPNPASELAPAIAKAKATAAAAGRYLEVVAVVTGTDEDPQNLVSQIEQLRAAGAWVDASNETVVRYAGRLLRALNSQYPIPNTQQPVDLATLQRPLSAINVGLESFAENLIAQGVPAIQVDWRPPAGGNEKLMMILERMKGN
;
A
#
# COMPACT_ATOMS: atom_id res chain seq x y z
N MET A 1 -21.64 -7.81 35.42
CA MET A 1 -21.61 -6.68 34.46
C MET A 1 -20.20 -6.57 33.91
N LEU A 2 -20.03 -6.23 32.62
CA LEU A 2 -18.73 -6.03 31.95
C LEU A 2 -18.64 -4.57 31.45
N PRO A 3 -18.43 -3.57 32.34
CA PRO A 3 -18.43 -2.16 31.94
C PRO A 3 -17.33 -1.85 30.91
N ASP A 4 -16.19 -2.52 31.02
CA ASP A 4 -15.01 -2.31 30.19
C ASP A 4 -15.02 -3.07 28.85
N ALA A 5 -16.05 -3.90 28.58
CA ALA A 5 -16.13 -4.65 27.33
C ALA A 5 -16.11 -3.71 26.13
N ALA A 6 -15.13 -3.82 25.23
CA ALA A 6 -15.02 -2.91 24.09
C ALA A 6 -15.89 -3.33 22.88
N TRP A 7 -16.39 -4.57 22.89
CA TRP A 7 -17.07 -5.19 21.74
C TRP A 7 -18.52 -5.53 22.03
N VAL A 8 -19.37 -5.35 21.03
CA VAL A 8 -20.75 -5.86 21.01
C VAL A 8 -20.94 -6.75 19.79
N LEU A 9 -21.34 -8.01 20.01
CA LEU A 9 -21.73 -8.92 18.94
C LEU A 9 -23.25 -8.86 18.79
N VAL A 10 -23.72 -8.63 17.56
CA VAL A 10 -25.14 -8.46 17.23
C VAL A 10 -25.56 -9.50 16.20
N SER A 11 -26.44 -10.41 16.61
CA SER A 11 -27.00 -11.50 15.79
C SER A 11 -28.52 -11.62 15.91
N VAL A 12 -29.20 -10.52 16.26
CA VAL A 12 -30.67 -10.43 16.26
C VAL A 12 -31.24 -10.36 14.84
N ALA A 13 -32.55 -10.45 14.67
CA ALA A 13 -33.18 -10.28 13.36
C ALA A 13 -32.85 -8.91 12.72
N GLY A 14 -32.58 -8.90 11.42
CA GLY A 14 -32.05 -7.74 10.67
C GLY A 14 -32.77 -6.42 10.93
N ARG A 15 -34.12 -6.44 10.94
CA ARG A 15 -34.95 -5.27 11.23
C ARG A 15 -34.67 -4.57 12.56
N TYR A 16 -34.07 -5.26 13.54
CA TYR A 16 -33.73 -4.71 14.85
C TYR A 16 -32.22 -4.46 15.02
N ALA A 17 -31.39 -5.06 14.17
CA ALA A 17 -29.96 -5.11 14.38
C ALA A 17 -29.32 -3.72 14.32
N ALA A 18 -29.81 -2.84 13.44
CA ALA A 18 -29.33 -1.47 13.34
C ALA A 18 -29.56 -0.64 14.62
N VAL A 19 -30.69 -0.85 15.30
CA VAL A 19 -30.99 -0.17 16.58
C VAL A 19 -30.03 -0.62 17.67
N VAL A 20 -29.78 -1.93 17.76
CA VAL A 20 -28.83 -2.50 18.72
C VAL A 20 -27.40 -2.01 18.45
N ALA A 21 -26.96 -2.06 17.19
CA ALA A 21 -25.64 -1.57 16.77
C ALA A 21 -25.45 -0.07 17.05
N ARG A 22 -26.46 0.76 16.75
CA ARG A 22 -26.41 2.20 17.02
C ARG A 22 -26.27 2.49 18.51
N ASN A 23 -26.95 1.74 19.37
CA ASN A 23 -26.82 1.89 20.82
C ASN A 23 -25.42 1.49 21.31
N ALA A 24 -24.85 0.41 20.78
CA ALA A 24 -23.46 0.02 21.08
C ALA A 24 -22.46 1.13 20.70
N LEU A 25 -22.60 1.73 19.51
CA LEU A 25 -21.75 2.84 19.06
C LEU A 25 -21.91 4.10 19.92
N ARG A 26 -23.13 4.41 20.38
CA ARG A 26 -23.36 5.52 21.33
C ARG A 26 -22.62 5.31 22.65
N LEU A 27 -22.47 4.06 23.07
CA LEU A 27 -21.74 3.66 24.27
C LEU A 27 -20.22 3.50 24.03
N GLY A 28 -19.71 3.90 22.87
CA GLY A 28 -18.28 3.85 22.56
C GLY A 28 -17.75 2.43 22.30
N LYS A 29 -18.60 1.51 21.85
CA LYS A 29 -18.25 0.09 21.64
C LYS A 29 -18.08 -0.21 20.15
N HIS A 30 -17.09 -1.03 19.81
CA HIS A 30 -16.98 -1.64 18.49
C HIS A 30 -18.10 -2.66 18.29
N VAL A 31 -18.54 -2.85 17.04
CA VAL A 31 -19.66 -3.72 16.71
C VAL A 31 -19.22 -4.80 15.72
N PHE A 32 -19.47 -6.05 16.08
CA PHE A 32 -19.53 -7.17 15.14
C PHE A 32 -21.00 -7.43 14.80
N LEU A 33 -21.41 -7.06 13.60
CA LEU A 33 -22.78 -7.11 13.12
C LEU A 33 -22.96 -8.30 12.19
N PHE A 34 -23.24 -9.44 12.80
CA PHE A 34 -23.53 -10.69 12.11
C PHE A 34 -24.85 -10.62 11.34
N SER A 35 -25.86 -9.98 11.94
CA SER A 35 -27.20 -9.88 11.39
C SER A 35 -27.21 -9.45 9.92
N ASP A 36 -27.91 -10.23 9.10
CA ASP A 36 -28.22 -9.91 7.71
C ASP A 36 -29.60 -9.20 7.62
N ASN A 37 -29.99 -8.77 6.42
CA ASN A 37 -31.26 -8.07 6.13
C ASN A 37 -31.39 -6.72 6.85
N VAL A 38 -30.26 -6.03 7.03
CA VAL A 38 -30.22 -4.63 7.46
C VAL A 38 -30.27 -3.74 6.20
N PRO A 39 -31.15 -2.71 6.14
CA PRO A 39 -31.18 -1.78 5.01
C PRO A 39 -29.83 -1.14 4.72
N VAL A 40 -29.55 -0.83 3.45
CA VAL A 40 -28.24 -0.25 3.04
C VAL A 40 -28.05 1.14 3.65
N GLU A 41 -29.12 1.91 3.78
CA GLU A 41 -29.12 3.24 4.38
C GLU A 41 -28.74 3.19 5.86
N GLU A 42 -29.20 2.16 6.58
CA GLU A 42 -28.81 1.89 7.97
C GLU A 42 -27.33 1.50 8.07
N GLU A 43 -26.84 0.65 7.17
CA GLU A 43 -25.40 0.31 7.09
C GLU A 43 -24.53 1.55 6.90
N ILE A 44 -24.89 2.42 5.95
CA ILE A 44 -24.16 3.67 5.67
C ILE A 44 -24.10 4.54 6.93
N GLN A 45 -25.24 4.73 7.61
CA GLN A 45 -25.31 5.54 8.82
C GLN A 45 -24.48 4.95 9.97
N LEU A 46 -24.53 3.64 10.19
CA LEU A 46 -23.76 2.96 11.24
C LEU A 46 -22.26 3.09 10.98
N LYS A 47 -21.82 2.85 9.75
CA LYS A 47 -20.40 2.95 9.37
C LYS A 47 -19.89 4.38 9.43
N ALA A 48 -20.68 5.36 8.98
CA ALA A 48 -20.34 6.78 9.12
C ALA A 48 -20.20 7.18 10.60
N MET A 49 -21.14 6.75 11.46
CA MET A 49 -21.07 7.01 12.90
C MET A 49 -19.83 6.37 13.55
N ALA A 50 -19.48 5.15 13.14
CA ALA A 50 -18.30 4.47 13.65
C ALA A 50 -17.00 5.16 13.20
N ALA A 51 -16.91 5.52 11.93
CA ALA A 51 -15.79 6.26 11.37
C ALA A 51 -15.57 7.63 12.04
N ALA A 52 -16.65 8.33 12.39
CA ALA A 52 -16.58 9.61 13.10
C ALA A 52 -16.17 9.47 14.59
N LYS A 53 -16.17 8.25 15.14
CA LYS A 53 -15.83 7.95 16.55
C LYS A 53 -14.53 7.15 16.71
N GLY A 54 -13.87 6.78 15.62
CA GLY A 54 -12.74 5.85 15.65
C GLY A 54 -13.15 4.43 16.08
N LEU A 55 -14.40 4.03 15.84
CA LEU A 55 -14.93 2.69 16.12
C LEU A 55 -15.03 1.86 14.85
N LEU A 56 -15.15 0.54 15.01
CA LEU A 56 -15.37 -0.41 13.92
C LEU A 56 -16.81 -0.89 13.95
N VAL A 57 -17.42 -0.97 12.76
CA VAL A 57 -18.64 -1.74 12.51
C VAL A 57 -18.28 -2.79 11.45
N MET A 58 -18.09 -4.02 11.92
CA MET A 58 -17.83 -5.18 11.07
C MET A 58 -19.17 -5.77 10.63
N GLY A 59 -19.62 -5.45 9.42
CA GLY A 59 -20.95 -5.82 8.92
C GLY A 59 -21.81 -4.62 8.54
N PRO A 60 -23.12 -4.79 8.26
CA PRO A 60 -23.93 -6.00 8.39
C PRO A 60 -23.48 -7.18 7.52
N ASP A 61 -24.07 -8.35 7.75
CA ASP A 61 -23.69 -9.59 7.06
C ASP A 61 -22.18 -9.88 7.17
N CYS A 62 -21.64 -9.69 8.38
CA CYS A 62 -20.27 -10.06 8.69
C CYS A 62 -20.26 -11.42 9.41
N GLY A 63 -20.05 -12.48 8.64
CA GLY A 63 -20.02 -13.85 9.18
C GLY A 63 -18.79 -14.17 10.03
N THR A 64 -17.65 -13.52 9.79
CA THR A 64 -16.36 -13.92 10.33
C THR A 64 -15.51 -12.70 10.68
N ALA A 65 -14.91 -12.70 11.86
CA ALA A 65 -13.78 -11.84 12.19
C ALA A 65 -12.83 -12.54 13.17
N LEU A 66 -11.59 -12.08 13.24
CA LEU A 66 -10.60 -12.50 14.21
C LEU A 66 -9.94 -11.27 14.86
N ILE A 67 -9.96 -11.18 16.19
CA ILE A 67 -9.28 -10.12 16.92
C ILE A 67 -8.19 -10.77 17.77
N ARG A 68 -6.92 -10.60 17.40
CA ARG A 68 -5.78 -11.26 18.06
C ARG A 68 -5.93 -12.78 18.17
N GLY A 69 -6.38 -13.41 17.09
CA GLY A 69 -6.64 -14.86 17.04
C GLY A 69 -7.95 -15.34 17.71
N ILE A 70 -8.68 -14.44 18.38
CA ILE A 70 -10.03 -14.74 18.91
C ILE A 70 -11.06 -14.62 17.81
N GLY A 71 -11.78 -15.70 17.55
CA GLY A 71 -12.82 -15.78 16.52
C GLY A 71 -14.15 -15.17 16.97
N LEU A 72 -14.73 -14.33 16.11
CA LEU A 72 -16.09 -13.79 16.24
C LEU A 72 -16.98 -14.36 15.12
N GLY A 73 -18.17 -14.86 15.49
CA GLY A 73 -19.10 -15.51 14.57
C GLY A 73 -18.59 -16.87 14.07
N PHE A 74 -18.67 -17.11 12.76
CA PHE A 74 -18.13 -18.30 12.12
C PHE A 74 -16.63 -18.13 11.90
N ALA A 75 -15.82 -18.55 12.87
CA ALA A 75 -14.37 -18.37 12.83
C ALA A 75 -13.62 -19.65 13.22
N ASN A 76 -12.37 -19.74 12.77
CA ASN A 76 -11.48 -20.85 13.09
C ASN A 76 -10.47 -20.40 14.16
N LYS A 77 -10.08 -21.30 15.07
CA LYS A 77 -8.93 -21.07 15.94
C LYS A 77 -7.67 -21.09 15.08
N VAL A 78 -6.98 -19.96 15.01
CA VAL A 78 -5.71 -19.82 14.27
C VAL A 78 -4.59 -19.39 15.22
N ARG A 79 -3.33 -19.49 14.75
CA ARG A 79 -2.18 -19.02 15.52
C ARG A 79 -2.15 -17.50 15.45
N LEU A 80 -1.70 -16.85 16.52
CA LEU A 80 -1.29 -15.45 16.44
C LEU A 80 -0.02 -15.37 15.61
N GLY A 81 0.09 -14.35 14.75
CA GLY A 81 1.27 -14.15 13.90
C GLY A 81 1.19 -12.81 13.16
N PRO A 82 2.12 -12.53 12.24
CA PRO A 82 2.31 -11.18 11.74
C PRO A 82 1.47 -10.82 10.51
N ILE A 83 0.53 -11.68 10.10
CA ILE A 83 -0.30 -11.45 8.92
C ILE A 83 -1.65 -10.87 9.34
N GLY A 84 -1.96 -9.65 8.88
CA GLY A 84 -3.27 -9.05 9.06
C GLY A 84 -4.15 -9.25 7.83
N VAL A 85 -5.41 -9.61 8.00
CA VAL A 85 -6.35 -9.82 6.89
C VAL A 85 -7.54 -8.86 7.00
N VAL A 86 -7.88 -8.18 5.91
CA VAL A 86 -9.13 -7.40 5.77
C VAL A 86 -9.98 -8.04 4.70
N ALA A 87 -11.24 -8.30 5.01
CA ALA A 87 -12.10 -9.05 4.09
C ALA A 87 -13.54 -8.53 4.01
N ALA A 88 -14.02 -8.35 2.78
CA ALA A 88 -15.46 -8.21 2.48
C ALA A 88 -16.05 -9.55 2.00
N ALA A 89 -15.60 -10.66 2.60
CA ALA A 89 -16.03 -12.02 2.28
C ALA A 89 -15.82 -12.93 3.50
N GLY A 90 -16.90 -13.46 4.10
CA GLY A 90 -16.83 -14.30 5.30
C GLY A 90 -15.98 -15.56 5.12
N THR A 91 -16.42 -16.48 4.26
CA THR A 91 -15.65 -17.71 3.97
C THR A 91 -14.31 -17.43 3.29
N GLY A 92 -14.18 -16.30 2.57
CA GLY A 92 -12.90 -15.85 2.04
C GLY A 92 -11.89 -15.55 3.15
N LEU A 93 -12.31 -14.84 4.20
CA LEU A 93 -11.51 -14.60 5.40
C LEU A 93 -11.18 -15.91 6.12
N GLN A 94 -12.17 -16.78 6.33
CA GLN A 94 -11.94 -18.07 6.98
C GLN A 94 -10.93 -18.92 6.21
N GLN A 95 -11.09 -19.05 4.90
CA GLN A 95 -10.22 -19.89 4.08
C GLN A 95 -8.79 -19.39 4.08
N VAL A 96 -8.56 -18.09 3.89
CA VAL A 96 -7.20 -17.51 3.88
C VAL A 96 -6.54 -17.66 5.25
N THR A 97 -7.24 -17.34 6.33
CA THR A 97 -6.67 -17.41 7.69
C THR A 97 -6.43 -18.85 8.14
N ALA A 98 -7.34 -19.78 7.80
CA ALA A 98 -7.14 -21.21 8.02
C ALA A 98 -5.97 -21.76 7.20
N ARG A 99 -5.80 -21.28 5.95
CA ARG A 99 -4.71 -21.74 5.10
C ARG A 99 -3.35 -21.22 5.56
N ILE A 100 -3.26 -19.94 5.96
CA ILE A 100 -2.07 -19.37 6.63
C ILE A 100 -1.69 -20.24 7.83
N HIS A 101 -2.68 -20.61 8.66
CA HIS A 101 -2.43 -21.54 9.75
C HIS A 101 -1.90 -22.88 9.21
N GLN A 102 -2.57 -23.57 8.30
CA GLN A 102 -2.08 -24.85 7.76
C GLN A 102 -0.65 -24.79 7.18
N LEU A 103 -0.22 -23.64 6.66
CA LEU A 103 1.13 -23.38 6.15
C LEU A 103 2.17 -23.06 7.25
N GLY A 104 1.79 -23.15 8.52
CA GLY A 104 2.66 -22.90 9.67
C GLY A 104 2.65 -21.45 10.19
N GLY A 105 1.97 -20.53 9.50
CA GLY A 105 1.88 -19.13 9.90
C GLY A 105 0.83 -18.84 10.96
N GLY A 106 0.63 -17.54 11.20
CA GLY A 106 -0.35 -16.99 12.13
C GLY A 106 -0.85 -15.61 11.69
N VAL A 107 -1.97 -15.20 12.27
CA VAL A 107 -2.73 -14.01 11.91
C VAL A 107 -2.80 -13.04 13.09
N SER A 108 -2.57 -11.76 12.87
CA SER A 108 -2.70 -10.71 13.89
C SER A 108 -4.18 -10.37 14.08
N TYR A 109 -4.83 -9.95 12.99
CA TYR A 109 -6.25 -9.64 12.93
C TYR A 109 -6.88 -10.15 11.63
N GLY A 110 -8.16 -10.45 11.68
CA GLY A 110 -9.02 -10.75 10.54
C GLY A 110 -10.25 -9.85 10.59
N ILE A 111 -10.21 -8.70 9.92
CA ILE A 111 -11.27 -7.69 9.97
C ILE A 111 -12.30 -7.96 8.87
N GLY A 112 -13.49 -8.41 9.26
CA GLY A 112 -14.62 -8.59 8.35
C GLY A 112 -15.39 -7.29 8.13
N ALA A 113 -15.46 -6.79 6.90
CA ALA A 113 -16.09 -5.51 6.59
C ALA A 113 -17.62 -5.59 6.38
N GLY A 114 -18.14 -6.79 6.14
CA GLY A 114 -19.51 -7.03 5.67
C GLY A 114 -19.60 -7.16 4.15
N GLY A 115 -20.55 -7.97 3.67
CA GLY A 115 -20.62 -8.37 2.25
C GLY A 115 -20.84 -7.22 1.25
N ARG A 116 -21.38 -6.09 1.70
CA ARG A 116 -21.71 -4.93 0.86
C ARG A 116 -20.72 -3.76 0.98
N ASP A 117 -19.69 -3.88 1.81
CA ASP A 117 -18.80 -2.75 2.12
C ASP A 117 -18.12 -2.17 0.87
N LEU A 118 -17.68 -3.04 -0.05
CA LEU A 118 -17.00 -2.64 -1.29
C LEU A 118 -17.94 -2.27 -2.45
N THR A 119 -19.23 -2.04 -2.17
CA THR A 119 -20.16 -1.47 -3.15
C THR A 119 -20.01 0.05 -3.20
N GLU A 120 -20.37 0.68 -4.33
CA GLU A 120 -20.30 2.14 -4.46
C GLU A 120 -21.18 2.88 -3.45
N LYS A 121 -22.33 2.29 -3.07
CA LYS A 121 -23.26 2.90 -2.10
C LYS A 121 -22.67 2.98 -0.70
N VAL A 122 -21.93 1.95 -0.27
CA VAL A 122 -21.38 1.87 1.09
C VAL A 122 -20.00 2.55 1.17
N GLY A 123 -19.18 2.45 0.12
CA GLY A 123 -17.95 3.23 0.01
C GLY A 123 -16.75 2.71 0.83
N ALA A 124 -16.69 1.41 1.10
CA ALA A 124 -15.55 0.70 1.69
C ALA A 124 -15.08 1.26 3.05
N VAL A 125 -16.01 1.72 3.89
CA VAL A 125 -15.68 2.41 5.15
C VAL A 125 -14.89 1.48 6.07
N THR A 126 -15.42 0.30 6.38
CA THR A 126 -14.77 -0.62 7.32
C THR A 126 -13.51 -1.25 6.70
N PHE A 127 -13.53 -1.52 5.40
CA PHE A 127 -12.36 -2.04 4.69
C PHE A 127 -11.19 -1.07 4.74
N ARG A 128 -11.43 0.23 4.52
CA ARG A 128 -10.44 1.31 4.65
C ARG A 128 -9.91 1.42 6.09
N GLN A 129 -10.79 1.39 7.09
CA GLN A 129 -10.39 1.38 8.51
C GLN A 129 -9.50 0.17 8.82
N GLY A 130 -9.82 -1.01 8.27
CA GLY A 130 -9.02 -2.22 8.42
C GLY A 130 -7.62 -2.08 7.83
N ILE A 131 -7.49 -1.51 6.62
CA ILE A 131 -6.18 -1.27 6.00
C ILE A 131 -5.35 -0.31 6.87
N ASP A 132 -5.94 0.81 7.28
CA ASP A 132 -5.28 1.81 8.11
C ASP A 132 -4.80 1.24 9.46
N LEU A 133 -5.67 0.47 10.12
CA LEU A 133 -5.38 -0.21 11.39
C LEU A 133 -4.18 -1.15 11.23
N LEU A 134 -4.21 -2.03 10.23
CA LEU A 134 -3.15 -2.99 9.99
C LEU A 134 -1.85 -2.33 9.52
N ALA A 135 -1.93 -1.22 8.77
CA ALA A 135 -0.76 -0.45 8.35
C ALA A 135 -0.02 0.16 9.56
N ARG A 136 -0.75 0.60 10.58
CA ARG A 136 -0.19 1.20 11.81
C ARG A 136 0.20 0.18 12.87
N ASP A 137 -0.38 -1.02 12.86
CA ASP A 137 -0.14 -2.04 13.89
C ASP A 137 1.28 -2.63 13.83
N PRO A 138 2.13 -2.47 14.85
CA PRO A 138 3.52 -2.96 14.81
C PRO A 138 3.64 -4.49 14.77
N GLU A 139 2.62 -5.24 15.20
CA GLU A 139 2.62 -6.70 15.16
C GLU A 139 2.28 -7.26 13.78
N THR A 140 1.72 -6.44 12.88
CA THR A 140 1.41 -6.82 11.51
C THR A 140 2.58 -6.47 10.58
N SER A 141 3.16 -7.43 9.87
CA SER A 141 4.19 -7.19 8.85
C SER A 141 3.65 -7.30 7.42
N VAL A 142 2.62 -8.12 7.18
CA VAL A 142 1.99 -8.32 5.87
C VAL A 142 0.48 -8.15 5.97
N ILE A 143 -0.12 -7.45 5.02
CA ILE A 143 -1.56 -7.25 4.94
C ILE A 143 -2.12 -8.12 3.81
N VAL A 144 -3.29 -8.75 4.00
CA VAL A 144 -4.00 -9.49 2.96
C VAL A 144 -5.39 -8.91 2.78
N LEU A 145 -5.76 -8.56 1.55
CA LEU A 145 -7.04 -7.99 1.17
C LEU A 145 -7.84 -9.04 0.41
N VAL A 146 -9.01 -9.41 0.92
CA VAL A 146 -9.84 -10.47 0.35
C VAL A 146 -11.24 -9.95 0.08
N SER A 147 -11.74 -10.08 -1.15
CA SER A 147 -13.14 -9.75 -1.41
C SER A 147 -13.72 -10.54 -2.58
N LYS A 148 -15.05 -10.61 -2.61
CA LYS A 148 -15.81 -10.79 -3.86
C LYS A 148 -15.47 -9.62 -4.82
N PRO A 149 -15.82 -9.69 -6.12
CA PRO A 149 -15.55 -8.60 -7.05
C PRO A 149 -16.07 -7.25 -6.51
N PRO A 150 -15.18 -6.28 -6.19
CA PRO A 150 -15.59 -4.96 -5.75
C PRO A 150 -16.12 -4.13 -6.92
N ALA A 151 -16.84 -3.03 -6.63
CA ALA A 151 -17.15 -2.05 -7.66
C ALA A 151 -15.85 -1.45 -8.24
N PRO A 152 -15.70 -1.27 -9.57
CA PRO A 152 -14.43 -0.88 -10.18
C PRO A 152 -13.80 0.38 -9.58
N LYS A 153 -14.62 1.41 -9.33
CA LYS A 153 -14.16 2.66 -8.71
C LYS A 153 -13.65 2.45 -7.29
N VAL A 154 -14.41 1.71 -6.47
CA VAL A 154 -14.04 1.38 -5.09
C VAL A 154 -12.78 0.52 -5.05
N ALA A 155 -12.62 -0.41 -6.00
CA ALA A 155 -11.44 -1.24 -6.13
C ALA A 155 -10.19 -0.39 -6.34
N GLU A 156 -10.24 0.56 -7.28
CA GLU A 156 -9.12 1.45 -7.57
C GLU A 156 -8.76 2.32 -6.36
N GLU A 157 -9.76 2.89 -5.68
CA GLU A 157 -9.55 3.64 -4.45
C GLU A 157 -8.90 2.78 -3.35
N MET A 158 -9.35 1.53 -3.15
CA MET A 158 -8.77 0.63 -2.15
C MET A 158 -7.35 0.18 -2.51
N LEU A 159 -7.05 -0.03 -3.80
CA LEU A 159 -5.68 -0.29 -4.24
C LEU A 159 -4.78 0.91 -3.97
N GLN A 160 -5.25 2.15 -4.19
CA GLN A 160 -4.48 3.35 -3.87
C GLN A 160 -4.21 3.49 -2.37
N VAL A 161 -5.20 3.21 -1.52
CA VAL A 161 -5.03 3.18 -0.06
C VAL A 161 -4.01 2.11 0.34
N ALA A 162 -4.17 0.88 -0.15
CA ALA A 162 -3.26 -0.23 0.12
C ALA A 162 -1.82 0.07 -0.35
N ARG A 163 -1.68 0.75 -1.49
CA ARG A 163 -0.38 1.12 -2.07
C ARG A 163 0.37 2.15 -1.23
N SER A 164 -0.35 2.92 -0.41
CA SER A 164 0.23 3.88 0.53
C SER A 164 0.67 3.25 1.86
N ALA A 165 0.29 1.99 2.13
CA ALA A 165 0.71 1.31 3.35
C ALA A 165 2.23 1.04 3.32
N PRO A 166 2.95 1.19 4.44
CA PRO A 166 4.39 0.96 4.51
C PRO A 166 4.76 -0.53 4.52
N LYS A 167 3.81 -1.43 4.24
CA LYS A 167 3.90 -2.88 4.39
C LYS A 167 3.52 -3.57 3.08
N PRO A 168 4.06 -4.77 2.79
CA PRO A 168 3.55 -5.63 1.72
C PRO A 168 2.05 -5.91 1.90
N VAL A 169 1.31 -5.81 0.80
CA VAL A 169 -0.13 -6.07 0.75
C VAL A 169 -0.41 -7.10 -0.33
N VAL A 170 -0.93 -8.27 0.05
CA VAL A 170 -1.45 -9.26 -0.88
C VAL A 170 -2.89 -8.92 -1.21
N VAL A 171 -3.24 -8.84 -2.49
CA VAL A 171 -4.59 -8.50 -2.97
C VAL A 171 -5.19 -9.71 -3.65
N ASN A 172 -6.34 -10.16 -3.15
CA ASN A 172 -7.17 -11.18 -3.77
C ASN A 172 -8.62 -10.68 -3.90
N PHE A 173 -8.86 -9.93 -4.98
CA PHE A 173 -10.20 -9.55 -5.40
C PHE A 173 -10.70 -10.60 -6.39
N ILE A 174 -11.49 -11.55 -5.88
CA ILE A 174 -11.98 -12.70 -6.65
C ILE A 174 -12.66 -12.21 -7.92
N GLY A 175 -12.36 -12.82 -9.06
CA GLY A 175 -12.97 -12.50 -10.36
C GLY A 175 -12.37 -11.26 -11.06
N ARG A 176 -11.38 -10.58 -10.47
CA ARG A 176 -10.56 -9.58 -11.18
C ARG A 176 -9.28 -10.25 -11.69
N PRO A 177 -9.12 -10.45 -13.00
CA PRO A 177 -7.88 -11.00 -13.53
C PRO A 177 -6.71 -10.06 -13.19
N ALA A 178 -5.64 -10.64 -12.63
CA ALA A 178 -4.41 -9.92 -12.38
C ALA A 178 -3.74 -9.61 -13.72
N SER A 179 -3.72 -8.34 -14.12
CA SER A 179 -2.96 -7.90 -15.30
C SER A 179 -1.46 -7.79 -15.01
N THR A 180 -1.08 -7.79 -13.73
CA THR A 180 0.29 -7.83 -13.23
C THR A 180 0.32 -8.67 -11.94
N TRP A 181 1.44 -9.34 -11.69
CA TRP A 181 1.68 -10.12 -10.46
C TRP A 181 2.04 -9.22 -9.27
N GLN A 182 2.60 -8.05 -9.54
CA GLN A 182 3.00 -7.09 -8.52
C GLN A 182 2.85 -5.65 -9.02
N MET A 183 2.48 -4.74 -8.11
CA MET A 183 2.51 -3.30 -8.30
C MET A 183 2.98 -2.64 -7.01
N ASP A 184 4.24 -2.20 -6.95
CA ASP A 184 4.86 -1.70 -5.72
C ASP A 184 4.80 -2.71 -4.57
N ASN A 185 4.19 -2.34 -3.45
CA ASN A 185 3.95 -3.19 -2.29
C ASN A 185 2.71 -4.07 -2.45
N LEU A 186 1.97 -3.97 -3.58
CA LEU A 186 0.80 -4.80 -3.86
C LEU A 186 1.21 -6.06 -4.61
N TYR A 187 0.84 -7.23 -4.08
CA TYR A 187 1.08 -8.54 -4.68
C TYR A 187 -0.27 -9.15 -5.03
N PHE A 188 -0.55 -9.39 -6.30
CA PHE A 188 -1.86 -9.86 -6.74
C PHE A 188 -1.91 -11.38 -6.77
N ALA A 189 -2.78 -11.94 -5.93
CA ALA A 189 -3.01 -13.38 -5.84
C ALA A 189 -4.04 -13.85 -6.87
N THR A 190 -3.88 -15.08 -7.33
CA THR A 190 -4.80 -15.73 -8.28
C THR A 190 -5.99 -16.42 -7.62
N GLY A 191 -5.92 -16.64 -6.31
CA GLY A 191 -6.95 -17.30 -5.53
C GLY A 191 -6.69 -17.26 -4.03
N LEU A 192 -7.59 -17.87 -3.25
CA LEU A 192 -7.51 -17.84 -1.77
C LEU A 192 -6.28 -18.59 -1.23
N ASP A 193 -5.94 -19.74 -1.82
CA ASP A 193 -4.76 -20.52 -1.43
C ASP A 193 -3.47 -19.78 -1.78
N ASP A 194 -3.42 -19.22 -2.99
CA ASP A 194 -2.31 -18.42 -3.48
C ASP A 194 -2.09 -17.15 -2.64
N ALA A 195 -3.17 -16.50 -2.20
CA ALA A 195 -3.10 -15.35 -1.30
C ALA A 195 -2.47 -15.71 0.05
N ALA A 196 -2.81 -16.88 0.60
CA ALA A 196 -2.20 -17.37 1.83
C ALA A 196 -0.72 -17.71 1.62
N ARG A 197 -0.35 -18.36 0.51
CA ARG A 197 1.03 -18.67 0.15
C ARG A 197 1.89 -17.41 -0.01
N LEU A 198 1.43 -16.44 -0.81
CA LEU A 198 2.13 -15.17 -1.01
C LEU A 198 2.31 -14.42 0.32
N ALA A 199 1.30 -14.42 1.19
CA ALA A 199 1.40 -13.79 2.50
C ALA A 199 2.51 -14.45 3.35
N MET A 200 2.60 -15.78 3.33
CA MET A 200 3.67 -16.52 4.01
C MET A 200 5.07 -16.18 3.46
N GLU A 201 5.22 -16.12 2.14
CA GLU A 201 6.49 -15.77 1.50
C GLU A 201 6.95 -14.37 1.90
N LEU A 202 6.03 -13.41 1.95
CA LEU A 202 6.32 -12.02 2.34
C LEU A 202 6.58 -11.84 3.84
N THR A 203 6.23 -12.82 4.68
CA THR A 203 6.61 -12.81 6.11
C THR A 203 8.02 -13.35 6.35
N SER A 204 8.58 -14.09 5.40
CA SER A 204 9.96 -14.56 5.46
C SER A 204 10.89 -13.42 5.01
N PRO A 205 12.06 -13.22 5.63
CA PRO A 205 13.04 -12.31 5.07
C PRO A 205 13.33 -12.76 3.62
N PRO A 206 13.44 -11.84 2.65
CA PRO A 206 13.80 -12.21 1.29
C PRO A 206 15.07 -13.06 1.35
N ALA A 207 15.12 -14.13 0.54
CA ALA A 207 16.33 -14.94 0.41
C ALA A 207 17.51 -13.99 0.18
N PRO A 208 18.66 -14.21 0.86
CA PRO A 208 19.83 -13.39 0.59
C PRO A 208 20.10 -13.47 -0.92
N PRO A 209 20.32 -12.31 -1.58
CA PRO A 209 20.59 -12.30 -3.00
C PRO A 209 21.75 -13.24 -3.33
N LEU A 210 21.76 -13.77 -4.54
CA LEU A 210 22.87 -14.58 -5.02
C LEU A 210 24.18 -13.77 -4.90
N PRO A 211 25.35 -14.41 -4.64
CA PRO A 211 26.62 -13.70 -4.57
C PRO A 211 26.83 -12.89 -5.86
N GLY A 212 26.83 -11.56 -5.76
CA GLY A 212 26.87 -10.62 -6.91
C GLY A 212 25.65 -9.70 -7.02
N GLU A 213 24.50 -10.08 -6.46
CA GLU A 213 23.28 -9.25 -6.39
C GLU A 213 23.24 -8.43 -5.10
N GLY A 214 24.18 -7.51 -4.90
CA GLY A 214 24.14 -6.59 -3.76
C GLY A 214 23.02 -5.55 -3.86
N SER A 215 21.74 -5.95 -3.87
CA SER A 215 20.61 -5.03 -3.75
C SER A 215 20.52 -4.54 -2.30
N ILE A 216 21.05 -3.34 -2.07
CA ILE A 216 20.81 -2.64 -0.81
C ILE A 216 19.33 -2.25 -0.82
N PRO A 217 18.55 -2.59 0.22
CA PRO A 217 17.14 -2.21 0.28
C PRO A 217 17.01 -0.70 0.03
N PRO A 218 16.02 -0.28 -0.77
CA PRO A 218 15.86 1.12 -1.12
C PRO A 218 15.78 1.97 0.15
N PRO A 219 16.41 3.17 0.19
CA PRO A 219 16.36 4.03 1.36
C PRO A 219 14.92 4.29 1.74
N SER A 220 14.63 4.26 3.04
CA SER A 220 13.29 4.56 3.54
C SER A 220 12.80 5.90 2.99
N LEU A 221 11.60 5.89 2.41
CA LEU A 221 10.91 7.11 1.97
C LEU A 221 10.27 7.84 3.16
N ALA A 222 10.25 7.22 4.35
CA ALA A 222 9.70 7.83 5.55
C ALA A 222 10.48 9.10 5.90
N GLY A 223 9.77 10.23 5.89
CA GLY A 223 10.36 11.53 6.18
C GLY A 223 10.83 12.32 4.96
N LYS A 224 10.92 11.76 3.74
CA LYS A 224 11.40 12.45 2.52
C LYS A 224 10.30 13.20 1.72
N GLY A 225 9.26 13.72 2.38
CA GLY A 225 8.18 14.48 1.75
C GLY A 225 8.47 15.99 1.66
N VAL A 226 7.62 16.77 1.00
CA VAL A 226 7.72 18.25 1.05
C VAL A 226 7.58 18.70 2.51
N GLY A 227 8.63 19.33 3.06
CA GLY A 227 8.69 19.74 4.47
C GLY A 227 9.22 18.68 5.45
N GLY A 228 9.48 17.45 4.99
CA GLY A 228 10.23 16.43 5.71
C GLY A 228 11.58 16.15 5.03
N SER A 229 12.67 16.19 5.81
CA SER A 229 14.02 15.71 5.46
C SER A 229 14.65 16.09 4.10
N GLY A 230 14.27 17.22 3.46
CA GLY A 230 15.21 17.95 2.59
C GLY A 230 14.75 18.39 1.19
N PHE A 231 13.63 17.91 0.65
CA PHE A 231 13.14 18.42 -0.64
C PHE A 231 12.46 19.79 -0.48
N ALA A 232 12.83 20.75 -1.32
CA ALA A 232 12.16 22.05 -1.39
C ALA A 232 10.77 21.93 -2.05
N PRO A 233 9.80 22.81 -1.75
CA PRO A 233 8.44 22.74 -2.31
C PRO A 233 8.35 22.82 -3.84
N THR A 234 9.39 23.35 -4.49
CA THR A 234 9.51 23.42 -5.95
C THR A 234 9.90 22.08 -6.57
N GLN A 235 10.54 21.18 -5.81
CA GLN A 235 11.11 19.95 -6.34
C GLN A 235 10.04 18.90 -6.60
N ARG A 236 9.78 18.65 -7.89
CA ARG A 236 8.68 17.82 -8.39
C ARG A 236 9.14 16.80 -9.41
N TYR A 237 10.17 17.10 -10.18
CA TYR A 237 10.36 16.42 -11.45
C TYR A 237 11.55 15.47 -11.49
N LEU A 238 11.47 14.55 -12.47
CA LEU A 238 12.51 13.58 -12.82
C LEU A 238 13.28 14.08 -14.04
N ARG A 239 14.58 13.81 -14.07
CA ARG A 239 15.43 13.94 -15.25
C ARG A 239 16.23 12.65 -15.46
N GLY A 240 15.85 11.85 -16.45
CA GLY A 240 16.58 10.65 -16.84
C GLY A 240 17.58 10.97 -17.96
N LEU A 241 18.86 10.63 -17.77
CA LEU A 241 19.93 10.85 -18.75
C LEU A 241 20.55 9.50 -19.12
N PHE A 242 19.95 8.85 -20.11
CA PHE A 242 20.31 7.49 -20.51
C PHE A 242 21.36 7.47 -21.61
N SER A 243 22.22 6.46 -21.58
CA SER A 243 23.17 6.11 -22.64
C SER A 243 22.72 4.91 -23.45
N GLY A 244 21.92 4.01 -22.87
CA GLY A 244 21.32 2.86 -23.52
C GLY A 244 19.82 3.06 -23.76
N GLY A 245 19.42 3.14 -25.03
CA GLY A 245 18.04 3.46 -25.41
C GLY A 245 16.99 2.51 -24.88
N THR A 246 17.24 1.19 -24.90
CA THR A 246 16.27 0.20 -24.38
C THR A 246 15.99 0.38 -22.89
N LEU A 247 17.00 0.74 -22.08
CA LEU A 247 16.82 1.03 -20.66
C LEU A 247 15.97 2.29 -20.46
N ALA A 248 16.15 3.30 -21.32
CA ALA A 248 15.31 4.50 -21.36
C ALA A 248 13.85 4.17 -21.73
N TYR A 249 13.62 3.30 -22.72
CA TYR A 249 12.28 2.84 -23.12
C TYR A 249 11.56 2.08 -22.00
N GLU A 250 12.26 1.14 -21.34
CA GLU A 250 11.70 0.42 -20.20
C GLU A 250 11.39 1.37 -19.02
N ALA A 251 12.27 2.33 -18.75
CA ALA A 251 12.04 3.34 -17.73
C ALA A 251 10.78 4.17 -18.02
N GLN A 252 10.57 4.58 -19.27
CA GLN A 252 9.32 5.25 -19.68
C GLN A 252 8.10 4.37 -19.39
N TYR A 253 8.13 3.09 -19.76
CA TYR A 253 7.01 2.15 -19.58
C TYR A 253 6.66 1.97 -18.10
N LEU A 254 7.66 1.69 -17.26
CA LEU A 254 7.46 1.48 -15.83
C LEU A 254 6.95 2.75 -15.14
N LEU A 255 7.39 3.93 -15.55
CA LEU A 255 6.98 5.21 -14.96
C LEU A 255 5.52 5.59 -15.24
N GLN A 256 4.87 5.04 -16.28
CA GLN A 256 3.43 5.25 -16.52
C GLN A 256 2.57 4.82 -15.33
N GLY A 257 3.06 3.85 -14.54
CA GLY A 257 2.41 3.39 -13.32
C GLY A 257 2.55 4.35 -12.12
N TYR A 258 3.30 5.44 -12.25
CA TYR A 258 3.65 6.39 -11.19
C TYR A 258 3.31 7.83 -11.53
N LEU A 259 3.62 8.25 -12.75
CA LEU A 259 3.58 9.64 -13.22
C LEU A 259 2.54 9.81 -14.32
N PRO A 260 1.84 10.96 -14.37
CA PRO A 260 0.81 11.20 -15.38
C PRO A 260 1.38 11.33 -16.78
N LYS A 261 2.62 11.82 -16.90
CA LYS A 261 3.32 12.05 -18.17
C LYS A 261 4.84 12.05 -17.97
N VAL A 262 5.56 11.55 -18.97
CA VAL A 262 7.02 11.63 -19.08
C VAL A 262 7.36 12.04 -20.51
N TRP A 263 8.00 13.20 -20.68
CA TRP A 263 8.51 13.65 -21.96
C TRP A 263 9.76 12.86 -22.36
N ALA A 264 9.92 12.54 -23.64
CA ALA A 264 11.14 11.91 -24.14
C ALA A 264 11.49 12.34 -25.56
N ASN A 265 12.78 12.28 -25.90
CA ASN A 265 13.24 12.51 -27.27
C ASN A 265 12.95 11.30 -28.19
N ALA A 266 13.00 10.09 -27.63
CA ALA A 266 12.55 8.83 -28.23
C ALA A 266 11.39 8.23 -27.40
N PRO A 267 10.14 8.73 -27.56
CA PRO A 267 9.04 8.36 -26.68
C PRO A 267 8.32 7.07 -27.11
N LEU A 268 7.82 6.31 -26.13
CA LEU A 268 6.88 5.19 -26.35
C LEU A 268 5.60 5.63 -27.08
N ASN A 269 5.08 6.80 -26.72
CA ASN A 269 3.92 7.42 -27.35
C ASN A 269 4.36 8.71 -28.05
N LYS A 270 4.05 8.85 -29.35
CA LYS A 270 4.41 10.03 -30.14
C LYS A 270 3.93 11.36 -29.55
N ALA A 271 2.83 11.35 -28.78
CA ALA A 271 2.30 12.54 -28.10
C ALA A 271 3.18 13.06 -26.95
N ASP A 272 4.11 12.24 -26.47
CA ASP A 272 5.02 12.55 -25.36
C ASP A 272 6.41 12.99 -25.87
N ARG A 273 6.53 13.30 -27.17
CA ARG A 273 7.78 13.78 -27.74
C ARG A 273 8.13 15.17 -27.20
N ILE A 274 9.33 15.29 -26.65
CA ILE A 274 9.82 16.58 -26.17
C ILE A 274 10.07 17.54 -27.34
N PRO A 275 9.68 18.82 -27.26
CA PRO A 275 9.88 19.77 -28.35
C PRO A 275 11.36 20.07 -28.66
N ASN A 276 12.21 20.07 -27.63
CA ASN A 276 13.64 20.30 -27.76
C ASN A 276 14.40 19.37 -26.80
N SER A 277 15.12 18.40 -27.35
CA SER A 277 15.85 17.39 -26.58
C SER A 277 16.97 17.97 -25.71
N LEU A 278 17.41 19.22 -25.96
CA LEU A 278 18.40 19.93 -25.14
C LEU A 278 17.81 20.62 -23.90
N VAL A 279 16.50 20.75 -23.82
CA VAL A 279 15.80 21.45 -22.74
C VAL A 279 14.72 20.55 -22.15
N SER A 280 15.01 19.97 -20.99
CA SER A 280 14.07 19.14 -20.26
C SER A 280 12.83 19.93 -19.79
N GLN A 281 11.69 19.26 -19.70
CA GLN A 281 10.42 19.83 -19.22
C GLN A 281 9.73 18.84 -18.29
N GLU A 282 9.28 19.27 -17.11
CA GLU A 282 8.58 18.40 -16.15
C GLU A 282 9.29 17.04 -15.99
N HIS A 283 8.61 15.89 -15.90
CA HIS A 283 9.31 14.61 -15.96
C HIS A 283 9.85 14.37 -17.37
N THR A 284 11.17 14.23 -17.53
CA THR A 284 11.83 14.00 -18.83
C THR A 284 12.78 12.82 -18.76
N ILE A 285 12.81 12.00 -19.81
CA ILE A 285 13.85 11.01 -20.10
C ILE A 285 14.50 11.37 -21.44
N ILE A 286 15.81 11.57 -21.45
CA ILE A 286 16.59 11.77 -22.66
C ILE A 286 17.46 10.53 -22.89
N ASP A 287 17.28 9.91 -24.05
CA ASP A 287 18.24 8.97 -24.61
C ASP A 287 19.32 9.77 -25.33
N LEU A 288 20.50 9.85 -24.72
CA LEU A 288 21.65 10.57 -25.28
C LEU A 288 22.37 9.75 -26.37
N GLY A 289 21.98 8.49 -26.58
CA GLY A 289 22.50 7.60 -27.63
C GLY A 289 21.88 7.87 -29.00
N GLU A 290 20.75 8.57 -29.04
CA GLU A 290 20.07 8.95 -30.27
C GLU A 290 20.95 9.83 -31.19
N ASP A 291 20.74 9.69 -32.51
CA ASP A 291 21.55 10.32 -33.55
C ASP A 291 21.73 11.84 -33.35
N GLU A 292 20.71 12.52 -32.82
CA GLU A 292 20.74 13.97 -32.57
C GLU A 292 21.86 14.42 -31.59
N PHE A 293 22.39 13.50 -30.78
CA PHE A 293 23.43 13.77 -29.80
C PHE A 293 24.81 13.23 -30.20
N THR A 294 24.88 12.34 -31.18
CA THR A 294 26.10 11.60 -31.56
C THR A 294 26.74 12.12 -32.85
N VAL A 295 26.10 13.05 -33.58
CA VAL A 295 26.73 13.71 -34.75
C VAL A 295 28.04 14.41 -34.36
N GLY A 296 29.15 13.88 -34.86
CA GLY A 296 30.50 14.41 -34.61
C GLY A 296 31.03 14.18 -33.20
N ARG A 297 30.43 13.26 -32.44
CA ARG A 297 30.82 12.90 -31.07
C ARG A 297 30.85 11.38 -30.89
N LEU A 298 31.54 10.92 -29.85
CA LEU A 298 31.46 9.52 -29.44
C LEU A 298 30.08 9.24 -28.82
N HIS A 299 29.65 7.98 -28.90
CA HIS A 299 28.43 7.52 -28.26
C HIS A 299 28.54 7.69 -26.73
N PRO A 300 27.47 8.07 -26.00
CA PRO A 300 27.51 8.31 -24.54
C PRO A 300 27.86 7.08 -23.67
N MET A 301 27.86 5.87 -24.25
CA MET A 301 28.39 4.67 -23.59
C MET A 301 29.93 4.64 -23.57
N MET A 302 30.57 5.37 -24.47
CA MET A 302 32.03 5.47 -24.60
C MET A 302 32.60 6.76 -24.01
N ASP A 303 31.81 7.84 -23.95
CA ASP A 303 32.25 9.17 -23.52
C ASP A 303 31.16 9.85 -22.68
N ASN A 304 31.52 10.35 -21.48
CA ASN A 304 30.54 10.95 -20.57
C ASN A 304 30.44 12.47 -20.67
N GLU A 305 31.14 13.15 -21.59
CA GLU A 305 31.24 14.62 -21.58
C GLU A 305 29.86 15.28 -21.65
N LEU A 306 29.02 14.83 -22.60
CA LEU A 306 27.66 15.34 -22.77
C LEU A 306 26.78 14.98 -21.56
N ARG A 307 26.92 13.75 -21.03
CA ARG A 307 26.15 13.26 -19.88
C ARG A 307 26.43 14.09 -18.64
N ILE A 308 27.70 14.37 -18.35
CA ILE A 308 28.13 15.18 -17.21
C ILE A 308 27.66 16.61 -17.37
N ARG A 309 27.78 17.19 -18.57
CA ARG A 309 27.26 18.54 -18.84
C ARG A 309 25.76 18.62 -18.57
N ARG A 310 25.00 17.64 -19.06
CA ARG A 310 23.56 17.60 -18.86
C ARG A 310 23.19 17.34 -17.40
N LEU A 311 23.89 16.45 -16.70
CA LEU A 311 23.74 16.22 -15.26
C LEU A 311 23.87 17.54 -14.47
N MET A 312 24.88 18.35 -14.79
CA MET A 312 25.07 19.64 -14.12
C MET A 312 23.97 20.65 -14.47
N GLN A 313 23.48 20.67 -15.71
CA GLN A 313 22.33 21.49 -16.11
C GLN A 313 21.07 21.12 -15.33
N GLU A 314 20.76 19.83 -15.24
CA GLU A 314 19.56 19.35 -14.54
C GLU A 314 19.67 19.54 -13.02
N ALA A 315 20.86 19.42 -12.44
CA ALA A 315 21.07 19.65 -11.01
C ALA A 315 20.85 21.12 -10.59
N ALA A 316 21.08 22.05 -11.52
CA ALA A 316 20.89 23.48 -11.31
C ALA A 316 19.41 23.90 -11.30
N ASP A 317 18.52 23.10 -11.91
CA ASP A 317 17.09 23.36 -11.96
C ASP A 317 16.44 23.15 -10.57
N PRO A 318 15.77 24.18 -10.00
CA PRO A 318 15.16 24.11 -8.67
C PRO A 318 13.92 23.20 -8.60
N GLU A 319 13.36 22.80 -9.75
CA GLU A 319 12.19 21.92 -9.80
C GLU A 319 12.57 20.42 -9.87
N VAL A 320 13.85 20.12 -10.06
CA VAL A 320 14.34 18.73 -10.16
C VAL A 320 14.48 18.12 -8.78
N ALA A 321 13.77 17.02 -8.55
CA ALA A 321 13.88 16.19 -7.35
C ALA A 321 14.82 14.99 -7.56
N VAL A 322 14.69 14.33 -8.71
CA VAL A 322 15.38 13.07 -9.00
C VAL A 322 16.12 13.18 -10.33
N ILE A 323 17.39 12.79 -10.35
CA ILE A 323 18.14 12.51 -11.58
C ILE A 323 18.40 11.00 -11.67
N MET A 324 18.10 10.41 -12.82
CA MET A 324 18.30 9.00 -13.10
C MET A 324 19.36 8.79 -14.18
N LEU A 325 20.29 7.87 -13.94
CA LEU A 325 21.36 7.51 -14.85
C LEU A 325 21.37 5.99 -15.11
N ASP A 326 21.87 5.59 -16.26
CA ASP A 326 22.34 4.23 -16.52
C ASP A 326 23.87 4.21 -16.68
N VAL A 327 24.52 3.16 -16.20
CA VAL A 327 25.96 2.95 -16.37
C VAL A 327 26.14 1.56 -16.98
N VAL A 328 26.30 1.54 -18.30
CA VAL A 328 26.48 0.29 -19.06
C VAL A 328 27.98 0.05 -19.24
N ILE A 329 28.48 -1.05 -18.67
CA ILE A 329 29.89 -1.45 -18.77
C ILE A 329 30.06 -2.63 -19.75
N GLY A 330 31.25 -3.24 -19.78
CA GLY A 330 31.61 -4.31 -20.72
C GLY A 330 32.44 -3.83 -21.91
N TYR A 331 32.71 -4.75 -22.84
CA TYR A 331 33.52 -4.48 -24.02
C TYR A 331 32.89 -3.40 -24.90
N GLY A 332 33.70 -2.43 -25.35
CA GLY A 332 33.25 -1.32 -26.20
C GLY A 332 32.67 -0.12 -25.44
N SER A 333 32.46 -0.23 -24.13
CA SER A 333 32.07 0.89 -23.25
C SER A 333 33.28 1.66 -22.73
N HIS A 334 33.04 2.81 -22.09
CA HIS A 334 34.07 3.60 -21.42
C HIS A 334 34.91 2.71 -20.45
N PRO A 335 36.24 2.88 -20.35
CA PRO A 335 37.10 2.00 -19.55
C PRO A 335 36.87 2.10 -18.03
N ASN A 336 36.31 3.21 -17.55
CA ASN A 336 35.88 3.35 -16.15
C ASN A 336 34.82 4.48 -16.00
N PRO A 337 33.55 4.25 -16.34
CA PRO A 337 32.55 5.32 -16.35
C PRO A 337 32.29 5.90 -14.94
N ALA A 338 32.35 5.09 -13.88
CA ALA A 338 32.15 5.58 -12.53
C ALA A 338 33.22 6.59 -12.09
N SER A 339 34.47 6.49 -12.56
CA SER A 339 35.50 7.47 -12.20
C SER A 339 35.22 8.89 -12.70
N GLU A 340 34.39 9.04 -13.74
CA GLU A 340 33.99 10.34 -14.27
C GLU A 340 32.61 10.78 -13.73
N LEU A 341 31.66 9.84 -13.68
CA LEU A 341 30.30 10.12 -13.23
C LEU A 341 30.22 10.34 -11.72
N ALA A 342 30.96 9.60 -10.90
CA ALA A 342 30.89 9.72 -9.44
C ALA A 342 31.28 11.13 -8.95
N PRO A 343 32.40 11.75 -9.38
CA PRO A 343 32.70 13.14 -9.04
C PRO A 343 31.63 14.13 -9.50
N ALA A 344 31.04 13.91 -10.69
CA ALA A 344 29.99 14.77 -11.22
C ALA A 344 28.69 14.66 -10.40
N ILE A 345 28.32 13.45 -9.97
CA ILE A 345 27.17 13.20 -9.08
C ILE A 345 27.37 13.90 -7.74
N ALA A 346 28.53 13.73 -7.11
CA ALA A 346 28.84 14.39 -5.84
C ALA A 346 28.74 15.91 -5.96
N LYS A 347 29.26 16.48 -7.06
CA LYS A 347 29.16 17.91 -7.36
C LYS A 347 27.73 18.38 -7.62
N ALA A 348 26.92 17.61 -8.36
CA ALA A 348 25.51 17.90 -8.59
C ALA A 348 24.72 17.96 -7.27
N LYS A 349 24.91 16.96 -6.41
CA LYS A 349 24.27 16.91 -5.07
C LYS A 349 24.73 18.07 -4.18
N ALA A 350 26.03 18.39 -4.17
CA ALA A 350 26.55 19.53 -3.43
C ALA A 350 25.98 20.87 -3.93
N THR A 351 25.79 21.02 -5.24
CA THR A 351 25.19 22.22 -5.84
C THR A 351 23.74 22.40 -5.40
N ALA A 352 22.95 21.33 -5.40
CA ALA A 352 21.58 21.37 -4.88
C ALA A 352 21.55 21.68 -3.38
N ALA A 353 22.43 21.04 -2.59
CA ALA A 353 22.52 21.27 -1.15
C ALA A 353 22.90 22.72 -0.81
N ALA A 354 23.83 23.32 -1.55
CA ALA A 354 24.20 24.74 -1.42
C ALA A 354 23.02 25.69 -1.71
N ALA A 355 22.07 25.24 -2.54
CA ALA A 355 20.82 25.95 -2.81
C ALA A 355 19.68 25.60 -1.84
N GLY A 356 19.95 24.87 -0.74
CA GLY A 356 18.96 24.47 0.25
C GLY A 356 17.99 23.38 -0.23
N ARG A 357 18.38 22.61 -1.24
CA ARG A 357 17.58 21.55 -1.86
C ARG A 357 18.26 20.19 -1.71
N TYR A 358 17.47 19.13 -1.57
CA TYR A 358 17.97 17.77 -1.63
C TYR A 358 17.83 17.21 -3.05
N LEU A 359 18.90 16.68 -3.62
CA LEU A 359 18.88 16.03 -4.93
C LEU A 359 19.09 14.52 -4.78
N GLU A 360 18.08 13.74 -5.15
CA GLU A 360 18.22 12.28 -5.24
C GLU A 360 18.83 11.94 -6.60
N VAL A 361 19.89 11.14 -6.58
CA VAL A 361 20.52 10.62 -7.80
C VAL A 361 20.45 9.11 -7.72
N VAL A 362 19.84 8.50 -8.73
CA VAL A 362 19.67 7.05 -8.81
C VAL A 362 20.35 6.52 -10.07
N ALA A 363 20.97 5.35 -9.99
CA ALA A 363 21.63 4.76 -11.14
C ALA A 363 21.35 3.25 -11.26
N VAL A 364 21.10 2.80 -12.48
CA VAL A 364 21.22 1.38 -12.84
C VAL A 364 22.63 1.12 -13.36
N VAL A 365 23.27 0.02 -12.93
CA VAL A 365 24.55 -0.43 -13.50
C VAL A 365 24.35 -1.77 -14.21
N THR A 366 24.59 -1.79 -15.52
CA THR A 366 24.41 -2.98 -16.37
C THR A 366 25.76 -3.52 -16.79
N GLY A 367 26.04 -4.77 -16.42
CA GLY A 367 27.28 -5.49 -16.73
C GLY A 367 27.49 -6.65 -15.77
N THR A 368 28.69 -7.23 -15.75
CA THR A 368 29.07 -8.36 -14.89
C THR A 368 30.31 -8.06 -14.05
N ASP A 369 30.56 -8.88 -13.03
CA ASP A 369 31.79 -8.83 -12.24
C ASP A 369 33.05 -9.23 -13.04
N GLU A 370 32.87 -9.93 -14.17
CA GLU A 370 33.93 -10.32 -15.11
C GLU A 370 34.22 -9.26 -16.19
N ASP A 371 33.39 -8.22 -16.32
CA ASP A 371 33.65 -7.14 -17.27
C ASP A 371 34.95 -6.39 -16.93
N PRO A 372 35.67 -5.82 -17.92
CA PRO A 372 36.93 -5.10 -17.69
C PRO A 372 36.85 -3.99 -16.64
N GLN A 373 35.68 -3.38 -16.46
CA GLN A 373 35.42 -2.30 -15.52
C GLN A 373 35.02 -2.78 -14.11
N ASN A 374 34.70 -4.08 -13.95
CA ASN A 374 34.19 -4.76 -12.77
C ASN A 374 32.91 -4.13 -12.16
N LEU A 375 31.76 -4.83 -12.26
CA LEU A 375 30.46 -4.35 -11.78
C LEU A 375 30.48 -3.83 -10.32
N VAL A 376 31.07 -4.59 -9.40
CA VAL A 376 31.10 -4.25 -7.97
C VAL A 376 31.83 -2.93 -7.73
N SER A 377 33.01 -2.75 -8.35
CA SER A 377 33.79 -1.53 -8.24
C SER A 377 33.05 -0.30 -8.76
N GLN A 378 32.32 -0.42 -9.87
CA GLN A 378 31.53 0.69 -10.41
C GLN A 378 30.40 1.09 -9.47
N ILE A 379 29.67 0.11 -8.93
CA ILE A 379 28.58 0.33 -7.97
C ILE A 379 29.10 1.02 -6.69
N GLU A 380 30.22 0.56 -6.13
CA GLU A 380 30.82 1.14 -4.93
C GLU A 380 31.21 2.61 -5.10
N GLN A 381 31.85 2.95 -6.23
CA GLN A 381 32.24 4.33 -6.54
C GLN A 381 31.03 5.27 -6.65
N LEU A 382 29.97 4.84 -7.34
CA LEU A 382 28.74 5.63 -7.48
C LEU A 382 28.01 5.80 -6.14
N ARG A 383 27.96 4.74 -5.32
CA ARG A 383 27.39 4.79 -3.96
C ARG A 383 28.19 5.73 -3.05
N ALA A 384 29.52 5.71 -3.13
CA ALA A 384 30.38 6.62 -2.38
C ALA A 384 30.16 8.10 -2.76
N ALA A 385 29.78 8.38 -4.01
CA ALA A 385 29.36 9.72 -4.44
C ALA A 385 27.93 10.10 -4.00
N GLY A 386 27.22 9.19 -3.33
CA GLY A 386 25.90 9.40 -2.78
C GLY A 386 24.75 9.10 -3.76
N ALA A 387 24.99 8.40 -4.87
CA ALA A 387 23.92 7.82 -5.66
C ALA A 387 23.34 6.58 -4.98
N TRP A 388 22.04 6.34 -5.14
CA TRP A 388 21.47 5.02 -4.84
C TRP A 388 21.50 4.16 -6.11
N VAL A 389 22.03 2.94 -6.00
CA VAL A 389 22.48 2.14 -7.14
C VAL A 389 22.03 0.70 -7.00
N ASP A 390 21.48 0.16 -8.08
CA ASP A 390 21.11 -1.26 -8.23
C ASP A 390 21.46 -1.76 -9.65
N ALA A 391 21.57 -3.08 -9.83
CA ALA A 391 21.82 -3.68 -11.15
C ALA A 391 20.52 -3.88 -11.96
N SER A 392 19.37 -3.89 -11.28
CA SER A 392 18.05 -4.03 -11.89
C SER A 392 17.48 -2.66 -12.30
N ASN A 393 17.31 -2.43 -13.60
CA ASN A 393 16.67 -1.22 -14.12
C ASN A 393 15.27 -1.04 -13.52
N GLU A 394 14.50 -2.12 -13.46
CA GLU A 394 13.16 -2.12 -12.87
C GLU A 394 13.17 -1.65 -11.41
N THR A 395 14.08 -2.18 -10.59
CA THR A 395 14.20 -1.79 -9.19
C THR A 395 14.52 -0.30 -9.06
N VAL A 396 15.40 0.22 -9.92
CA VAL A 396 15.78 1.64 -9.91
C VAL A 396 14.62 2.55 -10.31
N VAL A 397 13.94 2.22 -11.42
CA VAL A 397 12.83 3.01 -11.95
C VAL A 397 11.65 3.03 -10.96
N ARG A 398 11.32 1.88 -10.36
CA ARG A 398 10.22 1.78 -9.38
C ARG A 398 10.54 2.56 -8.10
N TYR A 399 11.79 2.58 -7.65
CA TYR A 399 12.19 3.44 -6.54
C TYR A 399 11.98 4.93 -6.86
N ALA A 400 12.48 5.40 -8.01
CA ALA A 400 12.28 6.77 -8.46
C ALA A 400 10.78 7.13 -8.60
N GLY A 401 9.99 6.25 -9.21
CA GLY A 401 8.55 6.41 -9.36
C GLY A 401 7.80 6.56 -8.03
N ARG A 402 8.13 5.73 -7.02
CA ARG A 402 7.53 5.84 -5.68
C ARG A 402 7.89 7.15 -4.99
N LEU A 403 9.15 7.56 -5.06
CA LEU A 403 9.61 8.82 -4.49
C LEU A 403 8.90 10.03 -5.13
N LEU A 404 8.88 10.07 -6.47
CA LEU A 404 8.22 11.15 -7.22
C LEU A 404 6.72 11.18 -6.98
N ARG A 405 6.07 10.02 -6.88
CA ARG A 405 4.67 9.97 -6.49
C ARG A 405 4.46 10.53 -5.10
N ALA A 406 5.24 10.10 -4.10
CA ALA A 406 5.14 10.63 -2.75
C ALA A 406 5.35 12.16 -2.70
N LEU A 407 6.25 12.70 -3.53
CA LEU A 407 6.49 14.14 -3.66
C LEU A 407 5.35 14.88 -4.36
N ASN A 408 4.75 14.30 -5.40
CA ASN A 408 3.73 14.94 -6.24
C ASN A 408 2.30 14.53 -5.92
N SER A 409 2.09 13.65 -4.96
CA SER A 409 0.77 13.23 -4.49
C SER A 409 0.02 14.47 -4.01
N GLN A 410 -0.83 15.02 -4.89
CA GLN A 410 -1.81 16.05 -4.51
C GLN A 410 -2.84 15.53 -3.49
N TYR A 411 -2.81 14.23 -3.20
CA TYR A 411 -3.63 13.59 -2.19
C TYR A 411 -2.83 12.41 -1.60
N PRO A 412 -2.41 12.41 -0.32
CA PRO A 412 -2.90 11.30 0.48
C PRO A 412 -4.42 11.35 0.29
N ILE A 413 -5.10 10.27 -0.13
CA ILE A 413 -6.56 10.25 0.01
C ILE A 413 -6.77 10.54 1.49
N PRO A 414 -7.22 11.74 1.89
CA PRO A 414 -7.18 12.10 3.30
C PRO A 414 -8.05 11.07 3.97
N ASN A 415 -7.50 10.32 4.91
CA ASN A 415 -8.35 9.48 5.72
C ASN A 415 -9.15 10.45 6.58
N THR A 416 -10.31 10.88 6.08
CA THR A 416 -11.20 11.81 6.79
C THR A 416 -11.87 11.14 7.98
N GLN A 417 -11.66 9.83 8.16
CA GLN A 417 -12.15 9.05 9.27
C GLN A 417 -11.22 9.21 10.47
N GLN A 418 -11.79 9.24 11.67
CA GLN A 418 -10.99 9.18 12.88
C GLN A 418 -10.29 7.80 12.92
N PRO A 419 -8.96 7.74 13.09
CA PRO A 419 -8.25 6.47 13.16
C PRO A 419 -8.79 5.61 14.29
N VAL A 420 -8.93 4.31 14.02
CA VAL A 420 -9.30 3.35 15.06
C VAL A 420 -8.13 3.21 16.03
N ASP A 421 -8.41 3.36 17.33
CA ASP A 421 -7.40 3.28 18.38
C ASP A 421 -6.88 1.84 18.54
N LEU A 422 -5.61 1.64 18.19
CA LEU A 422 -4.92 0.35 18.32
C LEU A 422 -4.88 -0.12 19.77
N ALA A 423 -4.76 0.79 20.73
CA ALA A 423 -4.67 0.43 22.14
C ALA A 423 -5.94 -0.28 22.63
N THR A 424 -7.10 0.01 22.03
CA THR A 424 -8.36 -0.66 22.36
C THR A 424 -8.41 -2.08 21.81
N LEU A 425 -7.86 -2.31 20.61
CA LEU A 425 -7.78 -3.65 19.99
C LEU A 425 -6.65 -4.54 20.53
N GLN A 426 -5.64 -3.95 21.16
CA GLN A 426 -4.52 -4.68 21.78
C GLN A 426 -4.86 -5.21 23.18
N ARG A 427 -5.89 -4.65 23.83
CA ARG A 427 -6.39 -5.14 25.12
C ARG A 427 -6.99 -6.55 24.96
N PRO A 428 -6.97 -7.38 26.03
CA PRO A 428 -7.70 -8.63 26.06
C PRO A 428 -9.16 -8.43 25.67
N LEU A 429 -9.66 -9.22 24.72
CA LEU A 429 -11.02 -9.08 24.24
C LEU A 429 -12.01 -9.42 25.36
N SER A 430 -13.05 -8.61 25.49
CA SER A 430 -14.24 -8.90 26.27
C SER A 430 -15.46 -8.32 25.56
N ALA A 431 -16.60 -9.00 25.65
CA ALA A 431 -17.71 -8.73 24.75
C ALA A 431 -19.08 -8.80 25.42
N ILE A 432 -20.00 -8.01 24.89
CA ILE A 432 -21.43 -8.10 25.15
C ILE A 432 -22.07 -8.77 23.93
N ASN A 433 -22.75 -9.90 24.13
CA ASN A 433 -23.42 -10.61 23.04
C ASN A 433 -24.93 -10.33 23.09
N VAL A 434 -25.51 -10.00 21.93
CA VAL A 434 -26.93 -9.70 21.75
C VAL A 434 -27.45 -10.51 20.57
N GLY A 435 -28.27 -11.53 20.85
CA GLY A 435 -28.79 -12.45 19.85
C GLY A 435 -28.48 -13.90 20.21
N LEU A 436 -27.93 -14.66 19.27
CA LEU A 436 -27.63 -16.09 19.42
C LEU A 436 -26.71 -16.36 20.63
N GLU A 437 -27.21 -17.13 21.60
CA GLU A 437 -26.48 -17.48 22.83
C GLU A 437 -25.19 -18.26 22.54
N SER A 438 -25.18 -19.08 21.50
CA SER A 438 -24.00 -19.85 21.07
C SER A 438 -22.79 -18.98 20.75
N PHE A 439 -22.97 -17.71 20.36
CA PHE A 439 -21.85 -16.80 20.16
C PHE A 439 -21.18 -16.39 21.47
N ALA A 440 -21.95 -16.21 22.55
CA ALA A 440 -21.39 -15.97 23.88
C ALA A 440 -20.67 -17.22 24.41
N GLU A 441 -21.28 -18.39 24.25
CA GLU A 441 -20.68 -19.68 24.64
C GLU A 441 -19.35 -19.92 23.92
N ASN A 442 -19.28 -19.66 22.61
CA ASN A 442 -18.07 -19.80 21.81
C ASN A 442 -16.96 -18.82 22.24
N LEU A 443 -17.30 -17.62 22.69
CA LEU A 443 -16.31 -16.68 23.24
C LEU A 443 -15.77 -17.19 24.58
N ILE A 444 -16.66 -17.65 25.47
CA ILE A 444 -16.27 -18.21 26.77
C ILE A 444 -15.36 -19.43 26.58
N ALA A 445 -15.67 -20.31 25.62
CA ALA A 445 -14.85 -21.46 25.27
C ALA A 445 -13.44 -21.07 24.75
N GLN A 446 -13.28 -19.86 24.22
CA GLN A 446 -12.00 -19.30 23.80
C GLN A 446 -11.26 -18.55 24.94
N GLY A 447 -11.82 -18.53 26.16
CA GLY A 447 -11.25 -17.82 27.31
C GLY A 447 -11.58 -16.32 27.36
N VAL A 448 -12.57 -15.88 26.58
CA VAL A 448 -12.99 -14.48 26.51
C VAL A 448 -14.13 -14.22 27.50
N PRO A 449 -14.01 -13.20 28.39
CA PRO A 449 -15.13 -12.76 29.20
C PRO A 449 -16.26 -12.23 28.30
N ALA A 450 -17.41 -12.90 28.32
CA ALA A 450 -18.59 -12.51 27.57
C ALA A 450 -19.84 -12.49 28.45
N ILE A 451 -20.75 -11.54 28.19
CA ILE A 451 -22.09 -11.51 28.79
C ILE A 451 -23.12 -11.67 27.69
N GLN A 452 -24.02 -12.65 27.87
CA GLN A 452 -25.24 -12.77 27.07
C GLN A 452 -26.29 -11.77 27.57
N VAL A 453 -26.86 -10.99 26.66
CA VAL A 453 -28.04 -10.18 26.93
C VAL A 453 -29.28 -10.93 26.46
N ASP A 454 -30.22 -11.22 27.38
CA ASP A 454 -31.58 -11.69 27.02
C ASP A 454 -32.34 -10.51 26.38
N TRP A 455 -32.03 -10.28 25.11
CA TRP A 455 -32.65 -9.24 24.32
C TRP A 455 -33.91 -9.78 23.65
N ARG A 456 -35.00 -9.02 23.76
CA ARG A 456 -36.26 -9.32 23.09
C ARG A 456 -36.71 -8.13 22.25
N PRO A 457 -37.39 -8.35 21.12
CA PRO A 457 -37.99 -7.27 20.37
C PRO A 457 -38.90 -6.42 21.28
N PRO A 458 -38.87 -5.09 21.15
CA PRO A 458 -39.78 -4.22 21.89
C PRO A 458 -41.23 -4.66 21.69
N ALA A 459 -42.05 -4.56 22.74
CA ALA A 459 -43.45 -5.01 22.73
C ALA A 459 -43.68 -6.46 22.23
N GLY A 460 -42.70 -7.34 22.42
CA GLY A 460 -42.78 -8.73 21.94
C GLY A 460 -42.78 -8.86 20.41
N GLY A 461 -42.38 -7.80 19.68
CA GLY A 461 -42.40 -7.77 18.21
C GLY A 461 -43.74 -7.36 17.60
N ASN A 462 -44.68 -6.87 18.42
CA ASN A 462 -45.96 -6.34 17.92
C ASN A 462 -45.76 -4.94 17.31
N GLU A 463 -45.88 -4.84 15.98
CA GLU A 463 -45.60 -3.63 15.21
C GLU A 463 -46.43 -2.41 15.63
N LYS A 464 -47.72 -2.60 15.96
CA LYS A 464 -48.58 -1.49 16.42
C LYS A 464 -48.08 -0.92 17.74
N LEU A 465 -47.73 -1.78 18.70
CA LEU A 465 -47.21 -1.35 20.00
C LEU A 465 -45.82 -0.72 19.87
N MET A 466 -44.98 -1.22 18.96
CA MET A 466 -43.68 -0.61 18.68
C MET A 466 -43.80 0.81 18.11
N MET A 467 -44.69 1.02 17.13
CA MET A 467 -44.94 2.37 16.59
C MET A 467 -45.44 3.35 17.66
N ILE A 468 -46.26 2.89 18.60
CA ILE A 468 -46.72 3.70 19.74
C ILE A 468 -45.54 4.03 20.65
N LEU A 469 -44.70 3.05 21.01
CA LEU A 469 -43.52 3.25 21.84
C LEU A 469 -42.49 4.20 21.20
N GLU A 470 -42.27 4.11 19.89
CA GLU A 470 -41.38 5.02 19.16
C GLU A 470 -41.91 6.46 19.19
N ARG A 471 -43.21 6.67 18.97
CA ARG A 471 -43.85 7.99 19.10
C ARG A 471 -43.75 8.55 20.51
N MET A 472 -43.77 7.70 21.55
CA MET A 472 -43.62 8.12 22.94
C MET A 472 -42.18 8.47 23.32
N LYS A 473 -41.17 7.88 22.65
CA LYS A 473 -39.74 8.17 22.87
C LYS A 473 -39.21 9.36 22.04
N GLY A 474 -40.02 9.88 21.11
CA GLY A 474 -39.70 11.03 20.27
C GLY A 474 -40.04 12.41 20.87
N ASN A 475 -40.56 12.44 22.11
CA ASN A 475 -40.61 13.62 22.99
C ASN A 475 -39.45 13.53 23.99
#